data_AF-A0A1X2ENW6-F1
#
_entry.id   AF-A0A1X2ENW6-F1
#
_cell.length_a   1.000
_cell.length_b   1.000
_cell.length_c   1.000
_cell.angle_alpha   90.00
_cell.angle_beta   90.00
_cell.angle_gamma   90.00
#
_symmetry.space_group_name_H-M   'P 1'
#
loop_
_entity.id
_entity.type
_entity.pdbx_description
1 polymer ?
#
loop_
_entity_poly.entity_id
_entity_poly.type
_entity_poly.pdbx_seq_one_letter_code
_entity_poly.pdbx_strand_id
1 'polypeptide(L)'
;MPYAALALYLVFAAVGFGWRSWAQYRRTGSTGFRRVGSSPGALLAGAGFLFAALAGVAAPALQIAGLLSPVPVLDAGWLQAVGLVLAIAGMLSTFYAQRDMGESWRVGVDQDETTQLVRDGVFGLVRNPIFTAMLAFAAGTALLAPNALALGAFGLLLVSIELQVRVVEEPYLAAVHGAQYRRYRAEVGRFVPGIG
;
A
#
# COMPACT_ATOMS: atom_id res chain seq x y z
N MET A 1 -1.41 -4.06 -21.51
CA MET A 1 -2.79 -4.37 -21.06
C MET A 1 -3.40 -3.28 -20.16
N PRO A 2 -3.67 -2.05 -20.68
CA PRO A 2 -4.10 -0.95 -19.82
C PRO A 2 -5.52 -1.12 -19.26
N TYR A 3 -6.45 -1.77 -19.97
CA TYR A 3 -7.78 -2.10 -19.45
C TYR A 3 -7.73 -3.00 -18.20
N ALA A 4 -6.85 -4.00 -18.20
CA ALA A 4 -6.68 -4.89 -17.04
C ALA A 4 -6.10 -4.13 -15.84
N ALA A 5 -5.10 -3.27 -16.06
CA ALA A 5 -4.55 -2.41 -15.01
C ALA A 5 -5.62 -1.51 -14.39
N LEU A 6 -6.44 -0.85 -15.21
CA LEU A 6 -7.52 0.01 -14.74
C LEU A 6 -8.57 -0.78 -13.95
N ALA A 7 -9.01 -1.94 -14.47
CA ALA A 7 -9.97 -2.80 -13.78
C ALA A 7 -9.44 -3.25 -12.40
N LEU A 8 -8.17 -3.67 -12.34
CA LEU A 8 -7.52 -4.07 -11.09
C LEU A 8 -7.46 -2.92 -10.08
N TYR A 9 -7.15 -1.69 -10.50
CA TYR A 9 -7.19 -0.52 -9.62
C TYR A 9 -8.60 -0.24 -9.07
N LEU A 10 -9.62 -0.33 -9.92
CA LEU A 10 -11.00 -0.11 -9.50
C LEU A 10 -11.46 -1.18 -8.50
N VAL A 11 -11.13 -2.45 -8.75
CA VAL A 11 -11.40 -3.55 -7.81
C VAL A 11 -10.63 -3.36 -6.51
N PHE A 12 -9.34 -3.01 -6.59
CA PHE A 12 -8.51 -2.73 -5.42
C PHE A 12 -9.10 -1.61 -4.56
N ALA A 13 -9.51 -0.50 -5.18
CA ALA A 13 -10.12 0.62 -4.47
C ALA A 13 -11.47 0.25 -3.85
N ALA A 14 -12.34 -0.40 -4.62
CA ALA A 14 -13.68 -0.80 -4.17
C ALA A 14 -13.61 -1.80 -3.01
N VAL A 15 -12.71 -2.78 -3.07
CA VAL A 15 -12.62 -3.83 -2.05
C VAL A 15 -11.74 -3.39 -0.88
N GLY A 16 -10.51 -2.94 -1.16
CA GLY A 16 -9.49 -2.64 -0.17
C GLY A 16 -9.74 -1.39 0.67
N PHE A 17 -10.57 -0.46 0.17
CA PHE A 17 -10.97 0.73 0.91
C PHE A 17 -12.49 0.82 1.06
N GLY A 18 -13.27 0.67 -0.02
CA GLY A 18 -14.74 0.82 0.03
C GLY A 18 -15.42 -0.21 0.94
N TRP A 19 -15.40 -1.47 0.52
CA TRP A 19 -15.96 -2.59 1.27
C TRP A 19 -15.30 -2.74 2.64
N ARG A 20 -13.96 -2.64 2.70
CA ARG A 20 -13.21 -2.80 3.95
C ARG A 20 -13.62 -1.80 5.03
N SER A 21 -13.79 -0.53 4.66
CA SER A 21 -14.21 0.53 5.58
C SER A 21 -15.67 0.38 5.99
N TRP A 22 -16.54 0.00 5.05
CA TRP A 22 -17.94 -0.31 5.36
C TRP A 22 -18.08 -1.49 6.33
N ALA A 23 -17.34 -2.57 6.09
CA ALA A 23 -17.34 -3.76 6.94
C ALA A 23 -16.83 -3.45 8.36
N GLN A 24 -15.81 -2.59 8.47
CA GLN A 24 -15.32 -2.13 9.77
C GLN A 24 -16.33 -1.26 10.51
N TYR A 25 -16.98 -0.34 9.80
CA TYR A 25 -18.01 0.53 10.36
C TYR A 25 -19.19 -0.28 10.92
N ARG A 26 -19.61 -1.32 10.20
CA ARG A 26 -20.68 -2.23 10.63
C ARG A 26 -20.36 -3.01 11.91
N ARG A 27 -19.08 -3.24 12.22
CA ARG A 27 -18.64 -4.01 13.40
C ARG A 27 -18.26 -3.13 14.58
N THR A 28 -17.61 -2.00 14.31
CA THR A 28 -16.94 -1.18 15.33
C THR A 28 -17.54 0.22 15.47
N GLY A 29 -18.41 0.65 14.55
CA GLY A 29 -18.89 2.03 14.45
C GLY A 29 -17.87 3.02 13.89
N SER A 30 -16.64 2.60 13.57
CA SER A 30 -15.58 3.41 12.95
C SER A 30 -15.28 2.94 11.53
N THR A 31 -14.98 3.86 10.62
CA THR A 31 -14.60 3.52 9.23
C THR A 31 -13.17 3.00 9.11
N GLY A 32 -12.36 3.11 10.17
CA GLY A 32 -10.92 2.81 10.16
C GLY A 32 -10.04 3.95 9.66
N PHE A 33 -10.60 5.02 9.11
CA PHE A 33 -9.83 6.22 8.78
C PHE A 33 -9.60 7.04 10.05
N ARG A 34 -8.32 7.23 10.39
CA ARG A 34 -7.89 8.08 11.51
C ARG A 34 -7.38 9.41 10.97
N ARG A 35 -7.34 10.42 11.85
CA ARG A 35 -6.78 11.73 11.49
C ARG A 35 -5.30 11.53 11.15
N VAL A 36 -4.87 12.01 10.00
CA VAL A 36 -3.45 12.04 9.66
C VAL A 36 -2.76 12.98 10.65
N GLY A 37 -1.67 12.52 11.26
CA GLY A 37 -0.89 13.34 12.18
C GLY A 37 -0.51 14.69 11.55
N SER A 38 -0.46 15.74 12.35
CA SER A 38 -0.17 17.11 11.89
C SER A 38 1.31 17.35 11.54
N SER A 39 2.18 16.36 11.76
CA SER A 39 3.60 16.49 11.42
C SER A 39 3.79 16.65 9.91
N PRO A 40 4.76 17.47 9.45
CA PRO A 40 5.05 17.63 8.02
C PRO A 40 5.31 16.29 7.30
N GLY A 41 6.01 15.35 7.95
CA GLY A 41 6.28 14.02 7.38
C GLY A 41 5.01 13.21 7.12
N ALA A 42 4.06 13.21 8.06
CA ALA A 42 2.78 12.51 7.89
C ALA A 42 1.91 13.15 6.80
N LEU A 43 1.90 14.48 6.70
CA LEU A 43 1.18 15.18 5.63
C LEU A 43 1.78 14.87 4.26
N LEU A 44 3.10 14.92 4.12
CA LEU A 44 3.80 14.60 2.88
C LEU A 44 3.58 13.14 2.47
N ALA A 45 3.67 12.20 3.42
CA ALA A 45 3.44 10.79 3.16
C ALA A 45 2.00 10.52 2.72
N GLY A 46 1.02 11.08 3.44
CA GLY A 46 -0.40 10.94 3.11
C GLY A 46 -0.76 11.57 1.77
N ALA A 47 -0.28 12.78 1.49
CA ALA A 47 -0.49 13.45 0.21
C ALA A 47 0.17 12.68 -0.94
N GLY A 48 1.43 12.26 -0.77
CA GLY A 48 2.16 11.46 -1.75
C GLY A 48 1.44 10.15 -2.08
N PHE A 49 0.92 9.46 -1.06
CA PHE A 49 0.13 8.25 -1.24
C PHE A 49 -1.16 8.51 -2.03
N LEU A 50 -1.90 9.59 -1.71
CA LEU A 50 -3.11 9.98 -2.44
C LEU A 50 -2.79 10.30 -3.91
N PHE A 51 -1.77 11.12 -4.16
CA PHE A 51 -1.34 11.46 -5.52
C PHE A 51 -0.87 10.24 -6.29
N ALA A 52 -0.13 9.33 -5.66
CA ALA A 52 0.29 8.07 -6.28
C ALA A 52 -0.91 7.18 -6.64
N ALA A 53 -1.92 7.09 -5.77
CA ALA A 53 -3.14 6.35 -6.05
C ALA A 53 -3.92 6.95 -7.24
N LEU A 54 -4.11 8.28 -7.24
CA LEU A 54 -4.78 8.98 -8.33
C LEU A 54 -4.02 8.84 -9.66
N ALA A 55 -2.70 9.02 -9.64
CA ALA A 55 -1.84 8.83 -10.79
C ALA A 55 -1.83 7.38 -11.29
N GLY A 56 -1.87 6.40 -10.36
CA GLY A 56 -1.96 4.97 -10.68
C GLY A 56 -3.25 4.61 -11.44
N VAL A 57 -4.38 5.21 -11.09
CA VAL A 57 -5.65 5.07 -11.83
C VAL A 57 -5.62 5.84 -13.16
N ALA A 58 -5.10 7.06 -13.15
CA ALA A 58 -5.06 7.94 -14.31
C ALA A 58 -4.14 7.38 -15.41
N ALA A 59 -3.02 6.76 -15.05
CA ALA A 59 -2.03 6.25 -16.01
C ALA A 59 -2.61 5.26 -17.05
N PRO A 60 -3.28 4.15 -16.67
CA PRO A 60 -3.91 3.27 -17.65
C PRO A 60 -5.10 3.93 -18.35
N ALA A 61 -5.87 4.79 -17.69
CA ALA A 61 -6.99 5.49 -18.31
C ALA A 61 -6.54 6.45 -19.43
N LEU A 62 -5.51 7.25 -19.18
CA LEU A 62 -4.92 8.15 -20.17
C LEU A 62 -4.22 7.39 -21.31
N GLN A 63 -3.64 6.22 -21.02
CA GLN A 63 -3.11 5.34 -22.06
C GLN A 63 -4.21 4.73 -22.93
N ILE A 64 -5.36 4.33 -22.35
CA ILE A 64 -6.54 3.89 -23.11
C ILE A 64 -7.06 5.00 -24.02
N ALA A 65 -7.07 6.25 -23.53
CA ALA A 65 -7.47 7.43 -24.29
C ALA A 65 -6.47 7.83 -25.39
N GLY A 66 -5.33 7.15 -25.51
CA GLY A 66 -4.28 7.48 -26.49
C GLY A 66 -3.45 8.72 -26.13
N LEU A 67 -3.60 9.26 -24.91
CA LEU A 67 -2.88 10.45 -24.45
C LEU A 67 -1.48 10.12 -23.91
N LEU A 68 -1.26 8.88 -23.48
CA LEU A 68 0.03 8.38 -23.03
C LEU A 68 0.45 7.18 -23.87
N SER A 69 1.72 7.15 -24.26
CA SER A 69 2.32 6.00 -24.96
C SER A 69 3.04 5.09 -23.97
N PRO A 70 3.04 3.77 -24.21
CA PRO A 70 3.87 2.85 -23.44
C PRO A 70 5.36 3.15 -23.68
N VAL A 71 6.17 2.89 -22.65
CA VAL A 71 7.62 2.92 -22.66
C VAL A 71 8.09 1.70 -23.46
N PRO A 72 8.75 1.87 -24.62
CA PRO A 72 8.98 0.77 -25.57
C PRO A 72 9.73 -0.44 -24.97
N VAL A 73 10.71 -0.21 -24.11
CA VAL A 73 11.50 -1.30 -23.49
C VAL A 73 10.69 -2.16 -22.52
N LEU A 74 9.57 -1.64 -22.01
CA LEU A 74 8.69 -2.33 -21.08
C LEU A 74 7.43 -2.89 -21.75
N ASP A 75 7.19 -2.54 -23.02
CA ASP A 75 6.01 -2.98 -23.77
C ASP A 75 6.21 -4.37 -24.40
N ALA A 76 6.45 -5.36 -23.54
CA ALA A 76 6.63 -6.74 -23.93
C ALA A 76 5.55 -7.63 -23.31
N GLY A 77 4.96 -8.54 -24.10
CA GLY A 77 3.86 -9.39 -23.63
C GLY A 77 4.19 -10.22 -22.39
N TRP A 78 5.44 -10.70 -22.27
CA TRP A 78 5.88 -11.44 -21.08
C TRP A 78 5.99 -10.55 -19.84
N LEU A 79 6.42 -9.29 -19.98
CA LEU A 79 6.43 -8.32 -18.87
C LEU A 79 5.00 -8.00 -18.41
N GLN A 80 4.06 -7.90 -19.35
CA GLN A 80 2.64 -7.70 -19.03
C GLN A 80 2.05 -8.92 -18.32
N ALA A 81 2.43 -10.14 -18.70
CA ALA A 81 2.01 -11.37 -18.01
C ALA A 81 2.58 -11.44 -16.59
N VAL A 82 3.86 -11.15 -16.40
CA VAL A 82 4.48 -11.02 -15.07
C VAL A 82 3.78 -9.93 -14.25
N GLY A 83 3.52 -8.78 -14.87
CA GLY A 83 2.78 -7.67 -14.26
C GLY A 83 1.39 -8.07 -13.80
N LEU A 84 0.66 -8.87 -14.59
CA LEU A 84 -0.66 -9.37 -14.24
C LEU A 84 -0.63 -10.25 -12.98
N VAL A 85 0.29 -11.23 -12.97
CA VAL A 85 0.46 -12.14 -11.84
C VAL A 85 0.86 -11.36 -10.59
N LEU A 86 1.81 -10.43 -10.72
CA LEU A 86 2.30 -9.60 -9.63
C LEU A 86 1.21 -8.68 -9.08
N ALA A 87 0.40 -8.07 -9.95
CA ALA A 87 -0.71 -7.21 -9.54
C ALA A 87 -1.78 -8.01 -8.78
N ILE A 88 -2.19 -9.16 -9.31
CA ILE A 88 -3.18 -10.01 -8.63
C ILE A 88 -2.64 -10.50 -7.28
N ALA A 89 -1.40 -11.00 -7.24
CA ALA A 89 -0.77 -11.46 -6.02
C ALA A 89 -0.65 -10.34 -4.98
N GLY A 90 -0.22 -9.13 -5.39
CA GLY A 90 -0.15 -7.95 -4.54
C GLY A 90 -1.51 -7.56 -3.98
N MET A 91 -2.54 -7.50 -4.83
CA MET A 91 -3.92 -7.19 -4.41
C MET A 91 -4.46 -8.19 -3.37
N LEU A 92 -4.35 -9.49 -3.66
CA LEU A 92 -4.82 -10.53 -2.75
C LEU A 92 -4.03 -10.53 -1.44
N SER A 93 -2.71 -10.31 -1.50
CA SER A 93 -1.86 -10.20 -0.30
C SER A 93 -2.20 -8.98 0.54
N THR A 94 -2.56 -7.85 -0.09
CA THR A 94 -3.05 -6.68 0.64
C THR A 94 -4.33 -7.03 1.39
N PHE A 95 -5.31 -7.64 0.72
CA PHE A 95 -6.58 -8.00 1.38
C PHE A 95 -6.38 -9.03 2.49
N TYR A 96 -5.48 -9.99 2.28
CA TYR A 96 -5.11 -10.95 3.31
C TYR A 96 -4.50 -10.25 4.53
N ALA A 97 -3.52 -9.37 4.33
CA ALA A 97 -2.89 -8.64 5.44
C ALA A 97 -3.87 -7.69 6.16
N GLN A 98 -4.79 -7.04 5.43
CA GLN A 98 -5.87 -6.24 6.02
C GLN A 98 -6.86 -7.07 6.85
N ARG A 99 -7.09 -8.33 6.46
CA ARG A 99 -7.93 -9.28 7.21
C ARG A 99 -7.21 -9.73 8.47
N ASP A 100 -5.92 -10.08 8.36
CA ASP A 100 -5.07 -10.53 9.46
C ASP A 100 -4.92 -9.44 10.54
N MET A 101 -4.85 -8.17 10.11
CA MET A 101 -4.87 -7.01 11.01
C MET A 101 -6.20 -6.82 11.76
N GLY A 102 -7.29 -7.45 11.30
CA GLY A 102 -8.58 -7.47 11.98
C GLY A 102 -9.14 -6.07 12.29
N GLU A 103 -9.63 -5.87 13.51
CA GLU A 103 -10.19 -4.59 13.96
C GLU A 103 -9.12 -3.50 14.18
N SER A 104 -7.84 -3.89 14.20
CA SER A 104 -6.73 -2.94 14.31
C SER A 104 -6.39 -2.25 12.99
N TRP A 105 -7.01 -2.67 11.87
CA TRP A 105 -6.82 -2.01 10.58
C TRP A 105 -7.28 -0.56 10.64
N ARG A 106 -6.43 0.31 10.13
CA ARG A 106 -6.69 1.73 10.03
C ARG A 106 -5.84 2.35 8.94
N VAL A 107 -6.32 3.49 8.44
CA VAL A 107 -5.56 4.35 7.54
C VAL A 107 -5.17 5.61 8.32
N GLY A 108 -3.87 5.87 8.40
CA GLY A 108 -3.30 6.93 9.23
C GLY A 108 -2.93 6.47 10.64
N VAL A 109 -2.14 7.29 11.32
CA VAL A 109 -1.70 7.08 12.70
C VAL A 109 -2.26 8.20 13.56
N ASP A 110 -3.16 7.85 14.48
CA ASP A 110 -3.55 8.72 15.58
C ASP A 110 -2.56 8.52 16.73
N GLN A 111 -1.87 9.59 17.13
CA GLN A 111 -0.85 9.51 18.17
C GLN A 111 -1.45 9.38 19.57
N ASP A 112 -2.71 9.78 19.74
CA ASP A 112 -3.41 9.73 21.02
C ASP A 112 -4.05 8.33 21.26
N GLU A 113 -4.09 7.49 20.24
CA GLU A 113 -4.61 6.12 20.33
C GLU A 113 -3.47 5.15 20.72
N THR A 114 -3.68 4.33 21.75
CA THR A 114 -2.79 3.19 22.04
C THR A 114 -3.32 1.98 21.32
N THR A 115 -2.54 1.48 20.36
CA THR A 115 -2.97 0.36 19.52
C THR A 115 -2.25 -0.92 19.90
N GLN A 116 -2.83 -2.07 19.57
CA GLN A 116 -2.18 -3.35 19.85
C GLN A 116 -1.06 -3.60 18.84
N LEU A 117 0.06 -4.16 19.32
CA LEU A 117 1.15 -4.59 18.45
C LEU A 117 0.81 -5.96 17.85
N VAL A 118 0.32 -5.95 16.61
CA VAL A 118 0.02 -7.18 15.87
C VAL A 118 1.32 -7.83 15.40
N ARG A 119 1.54 -9.09 15.78
CA ARG A 119 2.73 -9.90 15.41
C ARG A 119 2.39 -11.27 14.83
N ASP A 120 1.12 -11.65 14.85
CA ASP A 120 0.67 -12.94 14.36
C ASP A 120 0.52 -12.94 12.83
N GLY A 121 0.47 -14.14 12.25
CA GLY A 121 0.25 -14.33 10.80
C GLY A 121 1.33 -13.66 9.95
N VAL A 122 0.93 -12.84 8.97
CA VAL A 122 1.87 -12.20 8.04
C VAL A 122 2.74 -11.12 8.69
N PHE A 123 2.27 -10.55 9.81
CA PHE A 123 3.06 -9.60 10.59
C PHE A 123 4.25 -10.30 11.29
N GLY A 124 4.19 -11.62 11.51
CA GLY A 124 5.35 -12.39 11.99
C GLY A 124 6.47 -12.54 10.95
N LEU A 125 6.17 -12.38 9.66
CA LEU A 125 7.13 -12.53 8.56
C LEU A 125 7.75 -11.20 8.13
N VAL A 126 6.93 -10.16 8.04
CA VAL A 126 7.34 -8.78 7.71
C VAL A 126 6.55 -7.80 8.54
N ARG A 127 7.17 -6.70 8.98
CA ARG A 127 6.52 -5.71 9.86
C ARG A 127 5.47 -4.88 9.14
N ASN A 128 5.64 -4.68 7.82
CA ASN A 128 4.76 -3.86 6.98
C ASN A 128 4.21 -4.65 5.77
N PRO A 129 3.43 -5.73 6.00
CA PRO A 129 2.98 -6.61 4.93
C PRO A 129 2.02 -5.92 3.96
N ILE A 130 1.14 -5.04 4.46
CA ILE A 130 0.20 -4.27 3.64
C ILE A 130 0.97 -3.40 2.64
N PHE A 131 1.93 -2.60 3.11
CA PHE A 131 2.71 -1.72 2.24
C PHE A 131 3.54 -2.49 1.21
N THR A 132 4.12 -3.63 1.60
CA THR A 132 4.84 -4.50 0.68
C THR A 132 3.94 -5.02 -0.43
N ALA A 133 2.76 -5.52 -0.06
CA ALA A 133 1.76 -6.00 -1.01
C ALA A 133 1.23 -4.89 -1.94
N MET A 134 1.07 -3.66 -1.41
CA MET A 134 0.68 -2.49 -2.20
C MET A 134 1.75 -2.08 -3.22
N LEU A 135 3.03 -2.18 -2.87
CA LEU A 135 4.13 -1.93 -3.80
C LEU A 135 4.18 -3.00 -4.89
N ALA A 136 3.97 -4.27 -4.54
CA ALA A 136 3.85 -5.35 -5.52
C ALA A 136 2.67 -5.10 -6.48
N PHE A 137 1.52 -4.70 -5.94
CA PHE A 137 0.36 -4.31 -6.74
C PHE A 137 0.68 -3.19 -7.72
N ALA A 138 1.24 -2.07 -7.23
CA ALA A 138 1.58 -0.92 -8.04
C ALA A 138 2.68 -1.20 -9.09
N ALA A 139 3.67 -2.05 -8.76
CA ALA A 139 4.67 -2.50 -9.73
C ALA A 139 4.01 -3.35 -10.84
N GLY A 140 3.11 -4.27 -10.46
CA GLY A 140 2.39 -5.10 -11.42
C GLY A 140 1.50 -4.29 -12.36
N THR A 141 0.76 -3.30 -11.84
CA THR A 141 -0.07 -2.41 -12.67
C THR A 141 0.78 -1.50 -13.56
N ALA A 142 1.94 -1.03 -13.08
CA ALA A 142 2.88 -0.29 -13.91
C ALA A 142 3.44 -1.15 -15.05
N LEU A 143 3.67 -2.45 -14.85
CA LEU A 143 4.08 -3.36 -15.94
C LEU A 143 2.93 -3.67 -16.92
N LEU A 144 1.68 -3.66 -16.47
CA LEU A 144 0.51 -3.86 -17.33
C LEU A 144 0.23 -2.65 -18.24
N ALA A 145 0.51 -1.44 -17.76
CA ALA A 145 0.34 -0.17 -18.47
C ALA A 145 1.61 0.69 -18.35
N PRO A 146 2.72 0.29 -19.00
CA PRO A 146 4.04 0.83 -18.70
C PRO A 146 4.25 2.19 -19.36
N ASN A 147 3.63 3.24 -18.83
CA ASN A 147 3.87 4.62 -19.26
C ASN A 147 4.57 5.43 -18.17
N ALA A 148 5.10 6.60 -18.52
CA ALA A 148 5.87 7.44 -17.61
C ALA A 148 5.07 7.81 -16.33
N LEU A 149 3.77 8.03 -16.45
CA LEU A 149 2.92 8.35 -15.29
C LEU A 149 2.76 7.14 -14.36
N ALA A 150 2.60 5.92 -14.90
CA ALA A 150 2.52 4.70 -14.10
C ALA A 150 3.83 4.44 -13.32
N LEU A 151 4.98 4.61 -13.98
CA LEU A 151 6.30 4.47 -13.33
C LEU A 151 6.52 5.56 -12.27
N GLY A 152 6.13 6.80 -12.57
CA GLY A 152 6.16 7.90 -11.61
C GLY A 152 5.25 7.67 -10.41
N ALA A 153 4.04 7.14 -10.63
CA ALA A 153 3.10 6.76 -9.58
C ALA A 153 3.68 5.67 -8.66
N PHE A 154 4.30 4.65 -9.24
CA PHE A 154 5.00 3.61 -8.47
C PHE A 154 6.14 4.18 -7.64
N GLY A 155 7.01 5.00 -8.24
CA GLY A 155 8.12 5.64 -7.52
C GLY A 155 7.64 6.57 -6.41
N LEU A 156 6.60 7.36 -6.65
CA LEU A 156 5.99 8.21 -5.63
C LEU A 156 5.37 7.38 -4.51
N LEU A 157 4.69 6.27 -4.81
CA LEU A 157 4.16 5.36 -3.80
C LEU A 157 5.26 4.77 -2.92
N LEU A 158 6.37 4.31 -3.54
CA LEU A 158 7.55 3.80 -2.84
C LEU A 158 8.09 4.81 -1.83
N VAL A 159 8.34 6.05 -2.28
CA VAL A 159 8.86 7.12 -1.42
C VAL A 159 7.85 7.47 -0.32
N SER A 160 6.56 7.55 -0.65
CA SER A 160 5.51 7.87 0.32
C SER A 160 5.38 6.81 1.41
N ILE A 161 5.48 5.53 1.04
CA ILE A 161 5.47 4.40 1.98
C ILE A 161 6.72 4.41 2.86
N GLU A 162 7.90 4.64 2.28
CA GLU A 162 9.13 4.74 3.06
C GLU A 162 9.07 5.89 4.08
N LEU A 163 8.52 7.02 3.67
CA LEU A 163 8.30 8.17 4.55
C LEU A 163 7.28 7.85 5.65
N GLN A 164 6.13 7.27 5.27
CA GLN A 164 5.07 6.86 6.20
C GLN A 164 5.61 5.91 7.27
N VAL A 165 6.33 4.86 6.86
CA VAL A 165 6.86 3.86 7.79
C VAL A 165 7.93 4.47 8.70
N ARG A 166 8.95 5.09 8.13
CA ARG A 166 10.14 5.50 8.91
C ARG A 166 9.92 6.73 9.77
N VAL A 167 9.07 7.66 9.32
CA VAL A 167 8.90 8.97 9.99
C VAL A 167 7.62 9.00 10.82
N VAL A 168 6.64 8.14 10.53
CA VAL A 168 5.35 8.15 11.23
C VAL A 168 5.15 6.87 12.02
N GLU A 169 5.09 5.71 11.37
CA GLU A 169 4.65 4.47 12.03
C GLU A 169 5.69 3.87 12.97
N GLU A 170 6.94 3.67 12.55
CA GLU A 170 7.94 3.05 13.42
C GLU A 170 8.28 3.92 14.64
N PRO A 171 8.41 5.26 14.54
CA PRO A 171 8.60 6.10 15.72
C PRO A 171 7.42 6.03 16.68
N TYR A 172 6.17 6.05 16.17
CA TYR A 172 4.98 5.88 16.99
C TYR A 172 4.96 4.51 17.69
N LEU A 173 5.20 3.42 16.96
CA LEU A 173 5.24 2.07 17.53
C LEU A 173 6.36 1.91 18.56
N ALA A 174 7.52 2.54 18.33
CA ALA A 174 8.62 2.55 19.29
C ALA A 174 8.27 3.33 20.56
N ALA A 175 7.57 4.46 20.44
CA ALA A 175 7.12 5.26 21.58
C ALA A 175 6.07 4.51 22.41
N VAL A 176 5.08 3.88 21.76
CA VAL A 176 3.96 3.21 22.43
C VAL A 176 4.36 1.86 23.04
N HIS A 177 5.16 1.06 22.34
CA HIS A 177 5.44 -0.34 22.72
C HIS A 177 6.86 -0.57 23.26
N GLY A 178 7.75 0.42 23.18
CA GLY A 178 9.09 0.39 23.78
C GLY A 178 9.87 -0.89 23.50
N ALA A 179 10.15 -1.67 24.55
CA ALA A 179 10.98 -2.88 24.48
C ALA A 179 10.37 -3.98 23.60
N GLN A 180 9.04 -4.13 23.60
CA GLN A 180 8.37 -5.15 22.79
C GLN A 180 8.58 -4.90 21.30
N TYR A 181 8.46 -3.63 20.88
CA TYR A 181 8.71 -3.26 19.49
C TYR A 181 10.18 -3.40 19.11
N ARG A 182 11.12 -3.04 19.99
CA ARG A 182 12.56 -3.27 19.73
C ARG A 182 12.88 -4.73 19.47
N ARG A 183 12.30 -5.65 20.26
CA ARG A 183 12.48 -7.09 20.03
C ARG A 183 11.87 -7.54 18.70
N TYR A 184 10.67 -7.07 18.40
CA TYR A 184 10.01 -7.37 17.13
C TYR A 184 10.84 -6.90 15.92
N ARG A 185 11.44 -5.71 15.98
CA ARG A 185 12.35 -5.19 14.94
C ARG A 185 13.61 -6.03 14.75
N ALA A 186 14.11 -6.66 15.80
CA ALA A 186 15.29 -7.51 15.72
C ALA A 186 14.99 -8.88 15.09
N GLU A 187 13.74 -9.34 15.17
CA GLU A 187 13.32 -10.66 14.71
C GLU A 187 12.69 -10.61 13.30
N VAL A 188 12.10 -9.47 12.90
CA VAL A 188 11.24 -9.38 11.70
C VAL A 188 11.65 -8.20 10.82
N GLY A 189 11.85 -8.46 9.52
CA GLY A 189 12.24 -7.44 8.53
C GLY A 189 11.14 -6.42 8.24
N ARG A 190 11.51 -5.25 7.74
CA ARG A 190 10.56 -4.13 7.52
C ARG A 190 9.55 -4.39 6.41
N PHE A 191 10.04 -4.64 5.20
CA PHE A 191 9.22 -4.85 3.99
C PHE A 191 9.42 -6.24 3.37
N VAL A 192 10.60 -6.83 3.53
CA VAL A 192 10.88 -8.19 3.08
C VAL A 192 11.47 -8.98 4.25
N PRO A 193 11.28 -10.31 4.29
CA PRO A 193 11.75 -11.13 5.41
C PRO A 193 13.24 -10.93 5.68
N GLY A 194 13.60 -10.67 6.93
CA GLY A 194 14.99 -10.55 7.38
C GLY A 194 15.74 -9.26 6.98
N ILE A 195 15.12 -8.29 6.31
CA ILE A 195 15.79 -7.03 5.91
C ILE A 195 15.14 -5.80 6.56
N GLY A 196 15.97 -4.97 7.20
CA GLY A 196 15.64 -3.62 7.68
C GLY A 196 15.08 -3.55 9.10
#